data_AF-A0A8T3YMJ5-F1
#
_entry.id   AF-A0A8T3YMJ5-F1
#
_cell.length_a   1.000
_cell.length_b   1.000
_cell.length_c   1.000
_cell.angle_alpha   90.00
_cell.angle_beta   90.00
_cell.angle_gamma   90.00
#
_symmetry.space_group_name_H-M   'P 1'
#
loop_
_entity.id
_entity.type
_entity.pdbx_description
1 polymer ?
#
loop_
_entity_poly.entity_id
_entity_poly.type
_entity_poly.pdbx_seq_one_letter_code
_entity_poly.pdbx_strand_id
1 'polypeptide(L)'
;MPDEQKVFTVIGAAAAITIIALLYGTISIQAAEAKIEARDLVVSSMGAKGDTNPVKSQPTPEPAEITLTLIVSSPHKNIASLLSLLLQLKQLPDIKVIGEKTLEKDSGEAKQLIEKYSIERIPAMLLEGETKKAATLSQNWPKIGSVESDGTMVLRNIPPVYLETSTGKLRGEINAAFISVPDKNGVFDANEVFTQILQNAFGIRPISQETLRYDSPRGKELVSKYGLEKLPTFIISGDLNAYSGFPESWKEIGSVEPDNSFVFRELGAIGGIKYLDLNKNEVVETLRQQ
;
A
#
# COMPACT_ATOMS: atom_id res chain seq x y z
N MET A 1 13.77 30.40 5.17
CA MET A 1 12.94 29.23 4.86
C MET A 1 13.73 27.95 5.15
N PRO A 2 13.65 27.45 6.39
CA PRO A 2 13.79 26.02 6.65
C PRO A 2 12.85 25.58 7.78
N ASP A 3 11.63 25.11 7.48
CA ASP A 3 10.78 24.45 8.51
C ASP A 3 9.77 23.41 7.98
N GLU A 4 9.73 23.14 6.67
CA GLU A 4 8.82 22.12 6.11
C GLU A 4 9.26 20.67 6.36
N GLN A 5 10.52 20.42 6.76
CA GLN A 5 11.01 19.05 7.02
C GLN A 5 10.69 18.50 8.43
N LYS A 6 10.08 19.28 9.33
CA LYS A 6 9.77 18.85 10.71
C LYS A 6 8.36 18.30 10.93
N VAL A 7 7.53 18.25 9.90
CA VAL A 7 6.15 17.70 10.01
C VAL A 7 6.14 16.16 9.99
N PHE A 8 7.26 15.49 9.67
CA PHE A 8 7.29 14.05 9.45
C PHE A 8 7.51 13.16 10.67
N THR A 9 7.58 13.70 11.90
CA THR A 9 7.89 12.90 13.11
C THR A 9 6.76 12.78 14.14
N VAL A 10 5.51 13.14 13.80
CA VAL A 10 4.38 13.00 14.73
C VAL A 10 3.16 12.42 14.01
N ILE A 11 3.21 11.13 13.69
CA ILE A 11 2.01 10.28 13.68
C ILE A 11 2.10 9.48 14.98
N GLY A 12 1.62 10.11 16.05
CA GLY A 12 1.77 9.66 17.43
C GLY A 12 0.43 9.58 18.16
N ALA A 13 -0.50 8.80 17.64
CA ALA A 13 -1.56 8.08 18.39
C ALA A 13 -2.30 7.16 17.40
N ALA A 14 -2.82 6.00 17.76
CA ALA A 14 -2.62 5.14 18.91
C ALA A 14 -3.19 3.77 18.48
N ALA A 15 -2.42 2.71 18.67
CA ALA A 15 -2.86 1.37 19.07
C ALA A 15 -4.00 0.60 18.33
N ALA A 16 -4.55 1.06 17.20
CA ALA A 16 -5.57 0.29 16.45
C ALA A 16 -5.19 -0.06 14.99
N ILE A 17 -4.24 0.66 14.38
CA ILE A 17 -3.91 0.50 12.94
C ILE A 17 -2.67 -0.40 12.69
N THR A 18 -2.07 -0.97 13.74
CA THR A 18 -0.88 -1.85 13.59
C THR A 18 -1.22 -3.23 13.00
N ILE A 19 -2.50 -3.60 12.88
CA ILE A 19 -2.89 -4.92 12.37
C ILE A 19 -3.10 -4.93 10.84
N ILE A 20 -3.42 -3.80 10.21
CA ILE A 20 -3.70 -3.76 8.76
C ILE A 20 -2.41 -3.54 7.95
N ALA A 21 -1.41 -2.85 8.50
CA ALA A 21 -0.07 -2.79 7.93
C ALA A 21 0.62 -4.16 7.89
N LEU A 22 0.12 -5.18 8.62
CA LEU A 22 0.67 -6.54 8.56
C LEU A 22 0.19 -7.36 7.35
N LEU A 23 -0.86 -6.92 6.63
CA LEU A 23 -1.33 -7.60 5.42
C LEU A 23 -0.86 -6.91 4.12
N TYR A 24 -0.54 -5.61 4.16
CA TYR A 24 -0.05 -4.86 2.99
C TYR A 24 1.36 -4.25 3.16
N GLY A 25 1.90 -4.17 4.38
CA GLY A 25 3.18 -3.53 4.69
C GLY A 25 4.34 -4.47 5.06
N THR A 26 4.13 -5.78 5.20
CA THR A 26 5.21 -6.70 5.64
C THR A 26 6.30 -6.94 4.61
N ILE A 27 6.12 -6.57 3.34
CA ILE A 27 7.19 -6.77 2.35
C ILE A 27 8.30 -5.71 2.53
N SER A 28 8.04 -4.58 3.19
CA SER A 28 9.02 -3.49 3.34
C SER A 28 9.83 -3.53 4.64
N ILE A 29 9.46 -4.33 5.65
CA ILE A 29 10.07 -4.23 7.00
C ILE A 29 11.09 -5.34 7.30
N GLN A 30 10.95 -6.55 6.74
CA GLN A 30 11.87 -7.66 7.06
C GLN A 30 13.32 -7.47 6.54
N ALA A 31 13.56 -6.60 5.57
CA ALA A 31 14.92 -6.29 5.12
C ALA A 31 15.75 -5.50 6.15
N ALA A 32 15.10 -4.81 7.10
CA ALA A 32 15.79 -4.07 8.15
C ALA A 32 16.22 -4.97 9.31
N GLU A 33 15.40 -5.96 9.68
CA GLU A 33 15.69 -6.88 10.80
C GLU A 33 16.81 -7.87 10.45
N ALA A 34 16.87 -8.38 9.22
CA ALA A 34 17.97 -9.25 8.77
C ALA A 34 19.34 -8.55 8.77
N LYS A 35 19.38 -7.21 8.68
CA LYS A 35 20.61 -6.42 8.74
C LYS A 35 21.07 -6.13 10.17
N ILE A 36 20.18 -6.25 11.16
CA ILE A 36 20.49 -6.04 12.58
C ILE A 36 21.08 -7.32 13.19
N GLU A 37 20.58 -8.50 12.84
CA GLU A 37 21.16 -9.78 13.32
C GLU A 37 22.62 -9.96 12.87
N ALA A 38 22.99 -9.46 11.68
CA ALA A 38 24.38 -9.49 11.21
C ALA A 38 25.32 -8.54 11.97
N ARG A 39 24.80 -7.50 12.64
CA ARG A 39 25.62 -6.55 13.42
C ARG A 39 25.85 -7.01 14.87
N ASP A 40 24.88 -7.68 15.49
CA ASP A 40 25.03 -8.21 16.85
C ASP A 40 25.90 -9.47 16.93
N LEU A 41 26.03 -10.21 15.81
CA LEU A 41 26.95 -11.33 15.68
C LEU A 41 28.44 -10.92 15.70
N VAL A 42 28.77 -9.65 15.46
CA VAL A 42 30.18 -9.18 15.41
C VAL A 42 30.68 -8.70 16.79
N VAL A 43 29.80 -8.36 17.74
CA VAL A 43 30.24 -7.76 19.01
C VAL A 43 30.43 -8.80 20.13
N SER A 44 29.80 -9.98 20.03
CA SER A 44 29.91 -11.03 21.06
C SER A 44 31.21 -11.87 21.02
N SER A 45 32.13 -11.62 20.07
CA SER A 45 33.35 -12.43 19.90
C SER A 45 34.64 -11.81 20.46
N MET A 46 34.59 -10.60 21.04
CA MET A 46 35.81 -9.90 21.51
C MET A 46 36.29 -10.27 22.93
N GLY A 47 35.67 -11.25 23.61
CA GLY A 47 35.99 -11.57 25.01
C GLY A 47 36.63 -12.93 25.31
N ALA A 48 36.63 -13.90 24.40
CA ALA A 48 37.03 -15.27 24.71
C ALA A 48 38.41 -15.62 24.12
N LYS A 49 39.45 -15.58 24.96
CA LYS A 49 40.70 -16.32 24.70
C LYS A 49 40.43 -17.81 24.93
N GLY A 50 40.18 -18.58 23.87
CA GLY A 50 40.08 -20.03 23.96
C GLY A 50 39.60 -20.68 22.68
N ASP A 51 40.44 -21.54 22.11
CA ASP A 51 40.19 -22.47 20.99
C ASP A 51 39.79 -21.89 19.62
N THR A 52 40.81 -21.58 18.82
CA THR A 52 40.71 -21.39 17.36
C THR A 52 40.57 -22.74 16.66
N ASN A 53 39.45 -23.45 16.84
CA ASN A 53 39.09 -24.50 15.91
C ASN A 53 38.52 -23.83 14.65
N PRO A 54 39.11 -24.05 13.45
CA PRO A 54 38.58 -23.48 12.22
C PRO A 54 37.16 -24.00 12.01
N VAL A 55 36.17 -23.12 12.13
CA VAL A 55 34.80 -23.42 11.76
C VAL A 55 34.82 -23.74 10.27
N LYS A 56 34.66 -25.02 9.93
CA LYS A 56 34.45 -25.43 8.54
C LYS A 56 33.22 -24.68 8.04
N SER A 57 33.42 -23.72 7.14
CA SER A 57 32.34 -23.03 6.46
C SER A 57 31.46 -24.07 5.76
N GLN A 58 30.22 -24.21 6.20
CA GLN A 58 29.25 -25.04 5.47
C GLN A 58 29.05 -24.43 4.07
N PRO A 59 28.92 -25.26 3.02
CA PRO A 59 28.67 -24.77 1.68
C PRO A 59 27.37 -23.97 1.68
N THR A 60 27.41 -22.75 1.15
CA THR A 60 26.21 -21.95 0.93
C THR A 60 25.25 -22.75 0.04
N PRO A 61 23.98 -22.92 0.43
CA PRO A 61 23.02 -23.65 -0.38
C PRO A 61 22.89 -22.99 -1.76
N GLU A 62 22.79 -23.81 -2.80
CA GLU A 62 22.57 -23.34 -4.16
C GLU A 62 21.20 -22.64 -4.26
N PRO A 63 21.10 -21.45 -4.90
CA PRO A 63 19.84 -20.73 -4.99
C PRO A 63 18.82 -21.48 -5.86
N ALA A 64 17.55 -21.35 -5.52
CA ALA A 64 16.46 -21.95 -6.28
C ALA A 64 16.33 -21.31 -7.66
N GLU A 65 16.36 -22.11 -8.72
CA GLU A 65 16.14 -21.60 -10.07
C GLU A 65 14.63 -21.48 -10.35
N ILE A 66 14.18 -20.27 -10.68
CA ILE A 66 12.77 -20.00 -10.95
C ILE A 66 12.55 -19.25 -12.26
N THR A 67 11.40 -19.49 -12.88
CA THR A 67 10.87 -18.71 -14.01
C THR A 67 9.69 -17.88 -13.52
N LEU A 68 9.60 -16.64 -14.01
CA LEU A 68 8.54 -15.71 -13.67
C LEU A 68 7.68 -15.39 -14.88
N THR A 69 6.37 -15.55 -14.75
CA THR A 69 5.39 -15.15 -15.76
C THR A 69 4.48 -14.06 -15.21
N LEU A 70 4.44 -12.91 -15.89
CA LEU A 70 3.49 -11.83 -15.63
C LEU A 70 2.37 -11.88 -16.67
N ILE A 71 1.13 -11.77 -16.21
CA ILE A 71 -0.04 -11.52 -17.06
C ILE A 71 -0.50 -10.09 -16.81
N VAL A 72 -0.56 -9.30 -17.88
CA VAL A 72 -0.87 -7.86 -17.83
C VAL A 72 -2.03 -7.53 -18.76
N SER A 73 -2.55 -6.31 -18.65
CA SER A 73 -3.57 -5.79 -19.56
C SER A 73 -3.20 -4.38 -20.05
N SER A 74 -2.48 -4.31 -21.17
CA SER A 74 -2.01 -3.04 -21.75
C SER A 74 -3.08 -1.96 -22.01
N PRO A 75 -4.36 -2.28 -22.32
CA PRO A 75 -5.39 -1.26 -22.50
C PRO A 75 -5.67 -0.39 -21.25
N HIS A 76 -5.29 -0.84 -20.05
CA HIS A 76 -5.63 -0.17 -18.79
C HIS A 76 -4.39 0.38 -18.08
N LYS A 77 -4.09 1.66 -18.33
CA LYS A 77 -2.89 2.34 -17.81
C LYS A 77 -2.83 2.49 -16.29
N ASN A 78 -3.98 2.40 -15.60
CA ASN A 78 -4.10 2.66 -14.17
C ASN A 78 -4.02 1.40 -13.31
N ILE A 79 -3.89 0.22 -13.92
CA ILE A 79 -3.74 -1.04 -13.20
C ILE A 79 -2.46 -1.02 -12.35
N ALA A 80 -2.53 -1.59 -11.15
CA ALA A 80 -1.42 -1.70 -10.21
C ALA A 80 -0.21 -2.39 -10.86
N SER A 81 0.99 -1.89 -10.56
CA SER A 81 2.24 -2.46 -11.07
C SER A 81 2.81 -3.47 -10.09
N LEU A 82 3.19 -4.65 -10.60
CA LEU A 82 3.92 -5.67 -9.83
C LEU A 82 5.44 -5.49 -9.89
N LEU A 83 5.95 -4.40 -10.49
CA LEU A 83 7.38 -4.19 -10.67
C LEU A 83 8.14 -4.15 -9.35
N SER A 84 7.62 -3.46 -8.32
CA SER A 84 8.29 -3.39 -7.01
C SER A 84 8.44 -4.76 -6.37
N LEU A 85 7.40 -5.60 -6.45
CA LEU A 85 7.44 -6.99 -5.96
C LEU A 85 8.44 -7.82 -6.77
N LEU A 86 8.44 -7.68 -8.09
CA LEU A 86 9.39 -8.37 -8.98
C LEU A 86 10.84 -8.01 -8.63
N LEU A 87 11.12 -6.73 -8.37
CA LEU A 87 12.45 -6.28 -7.95
C LEU A 87 12.84 -6.87 -6.60
N GLN A 88 11.93 -6.89 -5.62
CA GLN A 88 12.18 -7.48 -4.30
C GLN A 88 12.46 -9.00 -4.39
N LEU A 89 11.68 -9.73 -5.20
CA LEU A 89 11.90 -11.17 -5.42
C LEU A 89 13.29 -11.45 -5.99
N LYS A 90 13.78 -10.61 -6.92
CA LYS A 90 15.13 -10.73 -7.50
C LYS A 90 16.26 -10.41 -6.53
N GLN A 91 15.97 -9.73 -5.41
CA GLN A 91 16.97 -9.45 -4.38
C GLN A 91 17.04 -10.56 -3.31
N LEU A 92 16.16 -11.57 -3.37
CA LEU A 92 16.20 -12.68 -2.41
C LEU A 92 17.42 -13.58 -2.69
N PRO A 93 18.27 -13.84 -1.68
CA PRO A 93 19.53 -14.56 -1.87
C PRO A 93 19.34 -16.06 -2.16
N ASP A 94 18.19 -16.63 -1.83
CA ASP A 94 17.82 -18.03 -2.07
C ASP A 94 17.12 -18.24 -3.42
N ILE A 95 17.06 -17.22 -4.27
CA ILE A 95 16.38 -17.25 -5.57
C ILE A 95 17.33 -16.81 -6.68
N LYS A 96 17.29 -17.54 -7.79
CA LYS A 96 17.89 -17.16 -9.07
C LYS A 96 16.80 -17.18 -10.14
N VAL A 97 16.44 -16.00 -10.64
CA VAL A 97 15.49 -15.88 -11.75
C VAL A 97 16.20 -16.23 -13.06
N ILE A 98 15.84 -17.35 -13.67
CA ILE A 98 16.45 -17.86 -14.92
C ILE A 98 15.64 -17.51 -16.18
N GLY A 99 14.40 -17.03 -16.01
CA GLY A 99 13.54 -16.63 -17.11
C GLY A 99 12.44 -15.67 -16.65
N GLU A 100 12.11 -14.72 -17.51
CA GLU A 100 11.02 -13.77 -17.30
C GLU A 100 10.19 -13.66 -18.58
N LYS A 101 8.87 -13.70 -18.41
CA LYS A 101 7.93 -13.57 -19.50
C LYS A 101 6.79 -12.66 -19.10
N THR A 102 6.40 -11.77 -20.01
CA THR A 102 5.19 -10.95 -19.88
C THR A 102 4.22 -11.33 -20.99
N LEU A 103 2.98 -11.63 -20.60
CA LEU A 103 1.90 -12.03 -21.49
C LEU A 103 0.76 -11.00 -21.40
N GLU A 104 0.24 -10.60 -22.55
CA GLU A 104 -1.03 -9.87 -22.61
C GLU A 104 -2.18 -10.81 -22.26
N LYS A 105 -3.12 -10.34 -21.44
CA LYS A 105 -4.28 -11.14 -20.97
C LYS A 105 -5.08 -11.80 -22.09
N ASP A 106 -5.10 -11.16 -23.27
CA ASP A 106 -5.89 -11.61 -24.40
C ASP A 106 -5.14 -12.60 -25.31
N SER A 107 -3.85 -12.83 -25.06
CA SER A 107 -3.04 -13.85 -25.74
C SER A 107 -3.56 -15.26 -25.44
N GLY A 108 -3.39 -16.17 -26.40
CA GLY A 108 -3.84 -17.57 -26.24
C GLY A 108 -3.21 -18.26 -25.02
N GLU A 109 -1.91 -18.00 -24.78
CA GLU A 109 -1.19 -18.55 -23.65
C GLU A 109 -1.65 -17.97 -22.30
N ALA A 110 -1.84 -16.65 -22.20
CA ALA A 110 -2.37 -16.05 -20.97
C ALA A 110 -3.75 -16.59 -20.63
N LYS A 111 -4.63 -16.75 -21.61
CA LYS A 111 -5.98 -17.33 -21.41
C LYS A 111 -5.91 -18.74 -20.84
N GLN A 112 -5.01 -19.57 -21.36
CA GLN A 112 -4.80 -20.92 -20.84
C GLN A 112 -4.32 -20.90 -19.38
N LEU A 113 -3.39 -20.01 -19.02
CA LEU A 113 -2.91 -19.89 -17.63
C LEU A 113 -3.99 -19.32 -16.69
N ILE A 114 -4.77 -18.33 -17.16
CA ILE A 114 -5.90 -17.77 -16.41
C ILE A 114 -6.93 -18.85 -16.09
N GLU A 115 -7.28 -19.67 -17.08
CA GLU A 115 -8.22 -20.79 -16.90
C GLU A 115 -7.62 -21.87 -16.00
N LYS A 116 -6.42 -22.36 -16.33
CA LYS A 116 -5.74 -23.44 -15.61
C LYS A 116 -5.63 -23.16 -14.11
N TYR A 117 -5.25 -21.94 -13.76
CA TYR A 117 -5.03 -21.56 -12.36
C TYR A 117 -6.18 -20.73 -11.78
N SER A 118 -7.31 -20.60 -12.47
CA SER A 118 -8.46 -19.81 -12.00
C SER A 118 -8.04 -18.40 -11.53
N ILE A 119 -7.30 -17.68 -12.38
CA ILE A 119 -6.81 -16.34 -12.05
C ILE A 119 -7.97 -15.34 -12.13
N GLU A 120 -8.34 -14.78 -10.99
CA GLU A 120 -9.50 -13.87 -10.88
C GLU A 120 -9.17 -12.40 -11.15
N ARG A 121 -7.89 -12.02 -11.08
CA ARG A 121 -7.45 -10.62 -11.09
C ARG A 121 -6.20 -10.42 -11.93
N ILE A 122 -6.12 -9.27 -12.62
CA ILE A 122 -4.97 -8.86 -13.44
C ILE A 122 -4.48 -7.49 -12.95
N PRO A 123 -3.16 -7.32 -12.71
CA PRO A 123 -2.06 -8.18 -13.13
C PRO A 123 -1.98 -9.47 -12.32
N ALA A 124 -1.39 -10.50 -12.91
CA ALA A 124 -1.09 -11.74 -12.20
C ALA A 124 0.40 -12.06 -12.33
N MET A 125 0.94 -12.74 -11.33
CA MET A 125 2.31 -13.23 -11.30
C MET A 125 2.30 -14.71 -10.95
N LEU A 126 3.03 -15.49 -11.74
CA LEU A 126 3.23 -16.91 -11.55
C LEU A 126 4.73 -17.17 -11.41
N LEU A 127 5.11 -17.99 -10.43
CA LEU A 127 6.47 -18.46 -10.24
C LEU A 127 6.50 -19.99 -10.40
N GLU A 128 7.37 -20.45 -11.29
CA GLU A 128 7.57 -21.85 -11.62
C GLU A 128 9.03 -22.25 -11.41
N GLY A 129 9.32 -23.55 -11.26
CA GLY A 129 10.67 -24.08 -11.05
C GLY A 129 10.89 -24.62 -9.64
N GLU A 130 12.06 -24.36 -9.06
CA GLU A 130 12.50 -24.93 -7.79
C GLU A 130 11.95 -24.18 -6.56
N THR A 131 10.69 -23.71 -6.63
CA THR A 131 10.06 -22.83 -5.62
C THR A 131 10.12 -23.40 -4.18
N LYS A 132 10.11 -24.73 -4.03
CA LYS A 132 10.25 -25.43 -2.74
C LYS A 132 11.63 -25.30 -2.10
N LYS A 133 12.69 -25.03 -2.88
CA LYS A 133 14.06 -24.80 -2.35
C LYS A 133 14.22 -23.39 -1.76
N ALA A 134 13.47 -22.42 -2.27
CA ALA A 134 13.45 -21.06 -1.75
C ALA A 134 12.63 -21.00 -0.45
N ALA A 135 13.29 -21.26 0.69
CA ALA A 135 12.65 -21.33 2.00
C ALA A 135 11.93 -20.02 2.35
N THR A 136 12.56 -18.87 2.06
CA THR A 136 12.00 -17.54 2.34
C THR A 136 10.71 -17.33 1.56
N LEU A 137 10.71 -17.71 0.29
CA LEU A 137 9.55 -17.61 -0.59
C LEU A 137 8.43 -18.55 -0.12
N SER A 138 8.75 -19.83 0.07
CA SER A 138 7.77 -20.86 0.46
C SER A 138 7.06 -20.56 1.78
N GLN A 139 7.77 -20.01 2.77
CA GLN A 139 7.17 -19.67 4.07
C GLN A 139 6.24 -18.44 4.00
N ASN A 140 6.52 -17.50 3.11
CA ASN A 140 5.77 -16.25 3.03
C ASN A 140 4.70 -16.24 1.94
N TRP A 141 4.81 -17.09 0.92
CA TRP A 141 3.87 -17.14 -0.22
C TRP A 141 2.40 -17.33 0.19
N PRO A 142 2.05 -18.23 1.14
CA PRO A 142 0.64 -18.43 1.52
C PRO A 142 -0.07 -17.18 2.06
N LYS A 143 0.69 -16.13 2.44
CA LYS A 143 0.13 -14.85 2.90
C LYS A 143 -0.38 -13.98 1.74
N ILE A 144 0.14 -14.20 0.53
CA ILE A 144 -0.12 -13.35 -0.64
C ILE A 144 -0.63 -14.12 -1.86
N GLY A 145 -0.54 -15.45 -1.85
CA GLY A 145 -0.84 -16.30 -2.99
C GLY A 145 -1.20 -17.73 -2.61
N SER A 146 -1.28 -18.58 -3.64
CA SER A 146 -1.50 -20.01 -3.52
C SER A 146 -0.36 -20.80 -4.15
N VAL A 147 -0.20 -22.04 -3.71
CA VAL A 147 0.67 -23.03 -4.35
C VAL A 147 -0.22 -24.08 -4.99
N GLU A 148 -0.11 -24.22 -6.30
CA GLU A 148 -0.92 -25.13 -7.11
C GLU A 148 -0.37 -26.56 -7.04
N SER A 149 -1.15 -27.53 -7.53
CA SER A 149 -0.79 -28.96 -7.45
C SER A 149 0.50 -29.32 -8.18
N ASP A 150 0.87 -28.55 -9.22
CA ASP A 150 2.12 -28.72 -9.95
C ASP A 150 3.31 -27.96 -9.34
N GLY A 151 3.11 -27.32 -8.19
CA GLY A 151 4.13 -26.53 -7.50
C GLY A 151 4.24 -25.09 -7.98
N THR A 152 3.42 -24.68 -8.95
CA THR A 152 3.35 -23.27 -9.39
C THR A 152 2.84 -22.40 -8.26
N MET A 153 3.52 -21.29 -8.03
CA MET A 153 3.14 -20.28 -7.06
C MET A 153 2.38 -19.16 -7.78
N VAL A 154 1.11 -18.94 -7.44
CA VAL A 154 0.25 -17.92 -8.08
C VAL A 154 -0.07 -16.81 -7.08
N LEU A 155 0.21 -15.56 -7.47
CA LEU A 155 -0.11 -14.38 -6.66
C LEU A 155 -1.62 -14.13 -6.70
N ARG A 156 -2.28 -14.13 -5.53
CA ARG A 156 -3.75 -14.01 -5.42
C ARG A 156 -4.18 -12.69 -4.82
N ASN A 157 -3.44 -12.20 -3.83
CA ASN A 157 -3.70 -10.92 -3.19
C ASN A 157 -2.86 -9.83 -3.85
N ILE A 158 -3.47 -9.15 -4.83
CA ILE A 158 -2.87 -8.00 -5.49
C ILE A 158 -3.52 -6.71 -4.98
N PRO A 159 -2.74 -5.61 -4.86
CA PRO A 159 -3.31 -4.32 -4.52
C PRO A 159 -4.23 -3.84 -5.65
N PRO A 160 -5.34 -3.15 -5.35
CA PRO A 160 -6.07 -2.39 -6.36
C PRO A 160 -5.22 -1.24 -6.92
N VAL A 161 -5.40 -0.79 -8.16
CA VAL A 161 -6.43 -1.09 -9.16
C VAL A 161 -6.14 -2.39 -9.92
N TYR A 162 -7.15 -3.25 -10.12
CA TYR A 162 -6.99 -4.48 -10.91
C TYR A 162 -8.16 -4.72 -11.85
N LEU A 163 -7.96 -5.52 -12.90
CA LEU A 163 -9.02 -6.01 -13.76
C LEU A 163 -9.55 -7.34 -13.23
N GLU A 164 -10.84 -7.41 -12.96
CA GLU A 164 -11.54 -8.65 -12.58
C GLU A 164 -11.80 -9.50 -13.84
N THR A 165 -11.26 -10.72 -13.89
CA THR A 165 -11.28 -11.53 -15.13
C THR A 165 -12.67 -12.06 -15.48
N SER A 166 -13.53 -12.29 -14.48
CA SER A 166 -14.89 -12.79 -14.67
C SER A 166 -15.82 -11.75 -15.28
N THR A 167 -15.67 -10.47 -14.93
CA THR A 167 -16.56 -9.39 -15.39
C THR A 167 -15.91 -8.46 -16.40
N GLY A 168 -14.58 -8.48 -16.52
CA GLY A 168 -13.83 -7.52 -17.32
C GLY A 168 -13.86 -6.09 -16.75
N LYS A 169 -14.28 -5.90 -15.50
CA LYS A 169 -14.36 -4.58 -14.85
C LYS A 169 -13.07 -4.24 -14.13
N LEU A 170 -12.66 -2.98 -14.22
CA LEU A 170 -11.63 -2.44 -13.32
C LEU A 170 -12.22 -2.27 -11.92
N ARG A 171 -11.46 -2.66 -10.92
CA ARG A 171 -11.79 -2.59 -9.50
C ARG A 171 -10.77 -1.72 -8.77
N GLY A 172 -11.22 -0.97 -7.77
CA GLY A 172 -10.39 -0.08 -6.96
C GLY A 172 -10.06 1.26 -7.58
N GLU A 173 -10.70 1.65 -8.69
CA GLU A 173 -10.57 3.01 -9.19
C GLU A 173 -11.27 3.99 -8.24
N ILE A 174 -10.52 4.98 -7.78
CA ILE A 174 -11.00 5.96 -6.81
C ILE A 174 -10.64 7.38 -7.23
N ASN A 175 -11.54 8.33 -6.94
CA ASN A 175 -11.37 9.75 -7.17
C ASN A 175 -11.33 10.47 -5.82
N ALA A 176 -10.51 11.51 -5.72
CA ALA A 176 -10.44 12.35 -4.53
C ALA A 176 -10.77 13.81 -4.86
N ALA A 177 -11.61 14.43 -4.03
CA ALA A 177 -11.86 15.86 -4.02
C ALA A 177 -11.37 16.44 -2.71
N PHE A 178 -10.37 17.32 -2.78
CA PHE A 178 -9.78 18.02 -1.65
C PHE A 178 -10.43 19.40 -1.51
N ILE A 179 -11.03 19.68 -0.36
CA ILE A 179 -11.66 20.98 -0.07
C ILE A 179 -10.69 21.86 0.70
N SER A 180 -10.19 22.92 0.07
CA SER A 180 -9.15 23.80 0.59
C SER A 180 -9.67 25.15 1.07
N VAL A 181 -8.88 25.82 1.91
CA VAL A 181 -9.16 27.14 2.49
C VAL A 181 -7.99 28.10 2.26
N PRO A 182 -7.67 28.46 1.00
CA PRO A 182 -6.44 29.20 0.69
C PRO A 182 -6.41 30.61 1.27
N ASP A 183 -7.58 31.24 1.49
CA ASP A 183 -7.67 32.65 1.87
C ASP A 183 -7.58 32.87 3.39
N LYS A 184 -7.34 31.82 4.18
CA LYS A 184 -7.25 31.89 5.65
C LYS A 184 -5.83 31.57 6.10
N ASN A 185 -5.06 32.62 6.37
CA ASN A 185 -3.67 32.52 6.82
C ASN A 185 -3.52 31.51 7.95
N GLY A 186 -2.58 30.58 7.75
CA GLY A 186 -2.20 29.58 8.74
C GLY A 186 -3.08 28.34 8.77
N VAL A 187 -4.17 28.26 8.00
CA VAL A 187 -4.86 26.98 7.77
C VAL A 187 -3.91 26.04 7.00
N PHE A 188 -3.87 24.80 7.44
CA PHE A 188 -3.00 23.77 6.90
C PHE A 188 -3.29 23.47 5.42
N ASP A 189 -2.26 23.33 4.59
CA ASP A 189 -2.40 22.82 3.23
C ASP A 189 -2.48 21.29 3.27
N ALA A 190 -3.67 20.78 3.04
CA ALA A 190 -3.94 19.37 3.26
C ALA A 190 -3.78 18.50 2.02
N ASN A 191 -3.52 19.07 0.84
CA ASN A 191 -3.43 18.28 -0.39
C ASN A 191 -2.34 17.21 -0.31
N GLU A 192 -1.12 17.60 0.05
CA GLU A 192 0.02 16.68 0.13
C GLU A 192 -0.16 15.68 1.27
N VAL A 193 -0.59 16.14 2.44
CA VAL A 193 -0.72 15.28 3.62
C VAL A 193 -1.89 14.31 3.50
N PHE A 194 -3.04 14.73 2.97
CA PHE A 194 -4.13 13.79 2.70
C PHE A 194 -3.75 12.78 1.63
N THR A 195 -2.99 13.19 0.61
CA THR A 195 -2.45 12.25 -0.39
C THR A 195 -1.52 11.23 0.28
N GLN A 196 -0.64 11.66 1.18
CA GLN A 196 0.25 10.78 1.93
C GLN A 196 -0.52 9.87 2.89
N ILE A 197 -1.57 10.35 3.56
CA ILE A 197 -2.42 9.51 4.42
C ILE A 197 -3.07 8.41 3.59
N LEU A 198 -3.68 8.76 2.45
CA LEU A 198 -4.29 7.78 1.55
C LEU A 198 -3.28 6.73 1.07
N GLN A 199 -2.10 7.17 0.64
CA GLN A 199 -1.08 6.27 0.11
C GLN A 199 -0.42 5.42 1.19
N ASN A 200 0.01 6.03 2.29
CA ASN A 200 0.83 5.36 3.30
C ASN A 200 -0.01 4.55 4.28
N ALA A 201 -1.19 5.05 4.68
CA ALA A 201 -2.04 4.34 5.65
C ALA A 201 -2.91 3.28 4.97
N PHE A 202 -3.39 3.55 3.75
CA PHE A 202 -4.39 2.70 3.10
C PHE A 202 -3.94 2.08 1.78
N GLY A 203 -2.75 2.43 1.26
CA GLY A 203 -2.31 1.96 -0.06
C GLY A 203 -3.19 2.52 -1.20
N ILE A 204 -3.93 3.59 -0.94
CA ILE A 204 -4.89 4.17 -1.87
C ILE A 204 -4.20 5.25 -2.69
N ARG A 205 -4.29 5.12 -4.02
CA ARG A 205 -3.84 6.14 -4.97
C ARG A 205 -5.00 6.55 -5.86
N PRO A 206 -5.55 7.78 -5.71
CA PRO A 206 -6.60 8.26 -6.59
C PRO A 206 -6.16 8.30 -8.04
N ILE A 207 -7.02 7.85 -8.95
CA ILE A 207 -6.82 7.95 -10.40
C ILE A 207 -7.07 9.39 -10.90
N SER A 208 -7.91 10.13 -10.17
CA SER A 208 -8.18 11.55 -10.38
C SER A 208 -8.19 12.26 -9.04
N GLN A 209 -7.67 13.48 -9.05
CA GLN A 209 -7.63 14.36 -7.89
C GLN A 209 -8.03 15.76 -8.33
N GLU A 210 -8.92 16.39 -7.58
CA GLU A 210 -9.22 17.80 -7.74
C GLU A 210 -9.09 18.52 -6.40
N THR A 211 -8.60 19.76 -6.43
CA THR A 211 -8.61 20.64 -5.27
C THR A 211 -9.59 21.76 -5.53
N LEU A 212 -10.57 21.88 -4.66
CA LEU A 212 -11.65 22.85 -4.75
C LEU A 212 -11.56 23.81 -3.58
N ARG A 213 -11.61 25.11 -3.88
CA ARG A 213 -11.80 26.11 -2.82
C ARG A 213 -13.18 25.92 -2.20
N TYR A 214 -13.25 25.94 -0.87
CA TYR A 214 -14.51 25.77 -0.15
C TYR A 214 -15.58 26.81 -0.51
N ASP A 215 -15.16 28.01 -0.95
CA ASP A 215 -16.03 29.12 -1.30
C ASP A 215 -16.39 29.22 -2.80
N SER A 216 -15.79 28.37 -3.63
CA SER A 216 -16.17 28.21 -5.03
C SER A 216 -17.58 27.61 -5.15
N PRO A 217 -18.29 27.79 -6.28
CA PRO A 217 -19.61 27.20 -6.47
C PRO A 217 -19.64 25.69 -6.20
N ARG A 218 -18.67 24.94 -6.74
CA ARG A 218 -18.56 23.49 -6.55
C ARG A 218 -18.14 23.12 -5.13
N GLY A 219 -17.21 23.86 -4.51
CA GLY A 219 -16.82 23.63 -3.12
C GLY A 219 -17.99 23.84 -2.15
N LYS A 220 -18.76 24.91 -2.32
CA LYS A 220 -19.97 25.19 -1.54
C LYS A 220 -21.02 24.09 -1.68
N GLU A 221 -21.19 23.58 -2.89
CA GLU A 221 -22.08 22.44 -3.15
C GLU A 221 -21.65 21.22 -2.34
N LEU A 222 -20.37 20.85 -2.35
CA LEU A 222 -19.87 19.69 -1.59
C LEU A 222 -19.92 19.91 -0.07
N VAL A 223 -19.60 21.13 0.40
CA VAL A 223 -19.74 21.53 1.82
C VAL A 223 -21.17 21.34 2.28
N SER A 224 -22.14 21.80 1.49
CA SER A 224 -23.57 21.65 1.78
C SER A 224 -24.02 20.19 1.71
N LYS A 225 -23.68 19.49 0.62
CA LYS A 225 -24.09 18.11 0.35
C LYS A 225 -23.69 17.15 1.46
N TYR A 226 -22.47 17.27 1.97
CA TYR A 226 -21.94 16.36 2.98
C TYR A 226 -21.98 16.93 4.40
N GLY A 227 -22.58 18.10 4.61
CA GLY A 227 -22.63 18.75 5.93
C GLY A 227 -21.24 18.89 6.54
N LEU A 228 -20.31 19.51 5.80
CA LEU A 228 -18.94 19.69 6.29
C LEU A 228 -18.91 20.79 7.35
N GLU A 229 -18.30 20.49 8.49
CA GLU A 229 -18.19 21.41 9.62
C GLU A 229 -16.76 21.93 9.84
N LYS A 230 -15.75 21.21 9.34
CA LYS A 230 -14.34 21.54 9.53
C LYS A 230 -13.59 21.41 8.20
N LEU A 231 -12.69 22.35 7.93
CA LEU A 231 -11.90 22.42 6.71
C LEU A 231 -10.43 22.75 7.00
N PRO A 232 -9.46 22.25 6.24
CA PRO A 232 -9.63 21.49 5.00
C PRO A 232 -10.13 20.07 5.26
N THR A 233 -10.72 19.44 4.24
CA THR A 233 -11.10 18.03 4.29
C THR A 233 -10.99 17.41 2.90
N PHE A 234 -11.20 16.10 2.81
CA PHE A 234 -11.24 15.40 1.54
C PHE A 234 -12.38 14.39 1.50
N ILE A 235 -12.88 14.21 0.28
CA ILE A 235 -13.94 13.28 -0.06
C ILE A 235 -13.35 12.32 -1.07
N ILE A 236 -13.45 11.02 -0.83
CA ILE A 236 -13.09 10.00 -1.81
C ILE A 236 -14.34 9.26 -2.27
N SER A 237 -14.35 8.86 -3.54
CA SER A 237 -15.45 8.13 -4.15
C SER A 237 -14.90 7.11 -5.14
N GLY A 238 -15.70 6.13 -5.54
CA GLY A 238 -15.31 5.07 -6.46
C GLY A 238 -15.45 3.69 -5.83
N ASP A 239 -14.63 2.74 -6.27
CA ASP A 239 -14.73 1.33 -5.86
C ASP A 239 -13.85 1.02 -4.64
N LEU A 240 -14.15 1.67 -3.51
CA LEU A 240 -13.39 1.53 -2.27
C LEU A 240 -13.54 0.14 -1.61
N ASN A 241 -14.56 -0.62 -1.99
CA ASN A 241 -14.74 -2.00 -1.54
C ASN A 241 -13.66 -2.96 -2.06
N ALA A 242 -12.89 -2.57 -3.10
CA ALA A 242 -11.73 -3.34 -3.54
C ALA A 242 -10.56 -3.27 -2.54
N TYR A 243 -10.56 -2.29 -1.62
CA TYR A 243 -9.54 -2.13 -0.58
C TYR A 243 -10.00 -2.83 0.70
N SER A 244 -9.49 -4.04 0.93
CA SER A 244 -9.90 -4.88 2.07
C SER A 244 -9.69 -4.17 3.41
N GLY A 245 -10.73 -4.11 4.24
CA GLY A 245 -10.69 -3.50 5.58
C GLY A 245 -10.70 -1.97 5.59
N PHE A 246 -10.70 -1.32 4.42
CA PHE A 246 -10.78 0.14 4.32
C PHE A 246 -12.10 0.68 4.90
N PRO A 247 -13.29 0.16 4.55
CA PRO A 247 -14.53 0.72 5.06
C PRO A 247 -14.69 0.64 6.57
N GLU A 248 -14.14 -0.40 7.19
CA GLU A 248 -14.13 -0.57 8.64
C GLU A 248 -13.21 0.44 9.30
N SER A 249 -11.97 0.56 8.81
CA SER A 249 -10.97 1.48 9.35
C SER A 249 -11.39 2.95 9.21
N TRP A 250 -12.11 3.28 8.13
CA TRP A 250 -12.52 4.66 7.86
C TRP A 250 -13.49 5.23 8.91
N LYS A 251 -14.30 4.38 9.55
CA LYS A 251 -15.30 4.79 10.55
C LYS A 251 -14.68 5.48 11.77
N GLU A 252 -13.38 5.29 12.00
CA GLU A 252 -12.65 5.94 13.09
C GLU A 252 -12.32 7.41 12.80
N ILE A 253 -12.22 7.79 11.52
CA ILE A 253 -11.73 9.11 11.11
C ILE A 253 -12.70 9.88 10.19
N GLY A 254 -13.81 9.26 9.80
CA GLY A 254 -14.74 9.82 8.83
C GLY A 254 -16.08 9.10 8.80
N SER A 255 -16.86 9.41 7.78
CA SER A 255 -18.17 8.79 7.52
C SER A 255 -18.22 8.18 6.12
N VAL A 256 -19.16 7.25 5.95
CA VAL A 256 -19.59 6.73 4.64
C VAL A 256 -20.97 7.30 4.35
N GLU A 257 -21.09 7.97 3.21
CA GLU A 257 -22.29 8.67 2.80
C GLU A 257 -23.22 7.76 1.96
N PRO A 258 -24.52 8.09 1.80
CA PRO A 258 -25.47 7.25 1.06
C PRO A 258 -25.11 6.99 -0.41
N ASP A 259 -24.27 7.84 -1.01
CA ASP A 259 -23.77 7.69 -2.37
C ASP A 259 -22.44 6.89 -2.44
N ASN A 260 -22.06 6.22 -1.35
CA ASN A 260 -20.81 5.50 -1.16
C ASN A 260 -19.55 6.38 -1.21
N SER A 261 -19.69 7.70 -1.05
CA SER A 261 -18.53 8.57 -0.79
C SER A 261 -18.04 8.42 0.64
N PHE A 262 -16.74 8.54 0.84
CA PHE A 262 -16.10 8.51 2.15
C PHE A 262 -15.58 9.91 2.45
N VAL A 263 -16.07 10.49 3.54
CA VAL A 263 -15.79 11.89 3.92
C VAL A 263 -14.93 11.90 5.16
N PHE A 264 -13.77 12.55 5.09
CA PHE A 264 -12.90 12.70 6.25
C PHE A 264 -13.49 13.75 7.20
N ARG A 265 -13.59 13.43 8.50
CA ARG A 265 -14.25 14.30 9.48
C ARG A 265 -13.39 14.60 10.71
N GLU A 266 -12.43 13.73 11.02
CA GLU A 266 -11.66 13.82 12.26
C GLU A 266 -10.28 14.47 12.04
N LEU A 267 -10.28 15.81 11.87
CA LEU A 267 -9.02 16.57 11.79
C LEU A 267 -8.19 16.50 13.08
N GLY A 268 -8.80 16.18 14.23
CA GLY A 268 -8.07 15.98 15.49
C GLY A 268 -7.16 14.75 15.47
N ALA A 269 -7.34 13.82 14.51
CA ALA A 269 -6.40 12.73 14.27
C ALA A 269 -5.05 13.22 13.72
N ILE A 270 -5.00 14.46 13.20
CA ILE A 270 -3.76 15.11 12.74
C ILE A 270 -3.38 16.15 13.79
N GLY A 271 -2.35 15.87 14.59
CA GLY A 271 -1.94 16.76 15.68
C GLY A 271 -1.26 18.05 15.20
N GLY A 272 -1.57 19.17 15.85
CA GLY A 272 -0.87 20.44 15.65
C GLY A 272 -1.17 21.18 14.34
N ILE A 273 -2.24 20.82 13.63
CA ILE A 273 -2.72 21.54 12.45
C ILE A 273 -3.76 22.59 12.81
N LYS A 274 -3.83 23.65 12.01
CA LYS A 274 -4.88 24.66 12.05
C LYS A 274 -5.92 24.40 10.97
N TYR A 275 -7.19 24.54 11.33
CA TYR A 275 -8.34 24.30 10.47
C TYR A 275 -9.42 25.37 10.68
N LEU A 276 -10.25 25.60 9.66
CA LEU A 276 -11.45 26.44 9.74
C LEU A 276 -12.62 25.62 10.30
N ASP A 277 -13.14 26.03 11.45
CA ASP A 277 -14.41 25.57 12.01
C ASP A 277 -15.54 26.41 11.36
N LEU A 278 -16.35 25.78 10.50
CA LEU A 278 -17.41 26.45 9.75
C LEU A 278 -18.59 26.86 10.64
N ASN A 279 -18.78 26.20 11.78
CA ASN A 279 -19.85 26.55 12.73
C ASN A 279 -19.51 27.86 13.47
N LYS A 280 -18.22 28.09 13.74
CA LYS A 280 -17.72 29.32 14.39
C LYS A 280 -17.25 30.37 13.40
N ASN A 281 -16.95 29.97 12.17
CA ASN A 281 -16.24 30.77 11.16
C ASN A 281 -14.86 31.27 11.65
N GLU A 282 -14.16 30.42 12.41
CA GLU A 282 -12.88 30.73 13.05
C GLU A 282 -11.81 29.69 12.73
N VAL A 283 -10.55 30.11 12.72
CA VAL A 283 -9.41 29.19 12.60
C VAL A 283 -9.04 28.67 13.99
N VAL A 284 -9.09 27.35 14.14
CA VAL A 284 -8.81 26.61 15.39
C VAL A 284 -7.58 25.73 15.18
N GLU A 285 -6.81 25.47 16.24
CA GLU A 285 -5.66 24.56 16.22
C GLU A 285 -6.01 23.26 16.96
N THR A 286 -5.61 22.13 16.37
CA THR A 286 -5.74 20.81 17.02
C THR A 286 -4.72 20.68 18.14
N LEU A 287 -5.07 19.96 19.20
CA LEU A 287 -4.14 19.66 20.27
C LEU A 287 -3.00 18.79 19.74
N ARG A 288 -1.76 19.09 20.12
CA ARG A 288 -0.64 18.18 19.89
C ARG A 288 -0.82 16.99 20.83
N GLN A 289 -0.83 15.79 20.26
CA GLN A 289 -0.73 14.57 21.05
C GLN A 289 0.68 14.56 21.67
N GLN A 290 0.74 14.55 23.00
CA GLN A 290 1.98 14.47 23.77
C GLN A 290 2.42 13.02 23.93
#